data_AF-A0A7S1S9W2-F1
#
_entry.id   AF-A0A7S1S9W2-F1
#
_cell.length_a   1.000
_cell.length_b   1.000
_cell.length_c   1.000
_cell.angle_alpha   90.00
_cell.angle_beta   90.00
_cell.angle_gamma   90.00
#
_symmetry.space_group_name_H-M   'P 1'
#
loop_
_entity.id
_entity.type
_entity.pdbx_description
1 polymer ?
#
loop_
_entity_poly.entity_id
_entity_poly.type
_entity_poly.pdbx_seq_one_letter_code
_entity_poly.pdbx_strand_id
1 'polypeptide(L)'
;VKRERLTSLQPVRLIPATEVPSEVDTVLVSPSVKHQVFLGFGGAFTESAAEVFAMATPKQQARIIDAYFLEEFGLGYQFGRVHMNSCDFSRGNWSCCDTPGDTKLE
;
A
#
# COMPACT_ATOMS: atom_id res chain seq x y z
N VAL A 1 -20.51 23.35 3.81
CA VAL A 1 -19.65 22.43 4.59
C VAL A 1 -18.74 21.72 3.58
N LYS A 2 -17.42 21.91 3.65
CA LYS A 2 -16.47 21.22 2.76
C LYS A 2 -16.59 19.72 3.01
N ARG A 3 -16.99 18.96 2.00
CA ARG A 3 -17.00 17.49 2.07
C ARG A 3 -15.55 17.02 2.26
N GLU A 4 -15.31 16.16 3.24
CA GLU A 4 -13.98 15.55 3.39
C GLU A 4 -13.71 14.66 2.17
N ARG A 5 -12.48 14.71 1.65
CA ARG A 5 -12.08 14.04 0.40
C ARG A 5 -12.20 12.51 0.45
N LEU A 6 -12.32 11.93 1.65
CA LEU A 6 -12.34 10.49 1.90
C LEU A 6 -13.72 10.00 2.40
N THR A 7 -14.76 10.84 2.33
CA THR A 7 -16.11 10.40 2.72
C THR A 7 -16.67 9.43 1.68
N SER A 8 -17.21 8.30 2.14
CA SER A 8 -17.93 7.36 1.28
C SER A 8 -19.03 8.08 0.49
N LEU A 9 -19.07 7.83 -0.81
CA LEU A 9 -20.05 8.41 -1.72
C LEU A 9 -21.14 7.39 -2.01
N GLN A 10 -22.34 7.89 -2.30
CA GLN A 10 -23.43 7.04 -2.75
C GLN A 10 -23.03 6.37 -4.08
N PRO A 11 -23.29 5.06 -4.24
CA PRO A 11 -23.01 4.37 -5.49
C PRO A 11 -23.67 5.07 -6.67
N VAL A 12 -22.92 5.28 -7.74
CA VAL A 12 -23.46 5.77 -9.01
C VAL A 12 -23.91 4.60 -9.87
N ARG A 13 -25.01 4.77 -10.59
CA ARG A 13 -25.50 3.77 -11.53
C ARG A 13 -24.77 3.93 -12.86
N LEU A 14 -24.10 2.88 -13.31
CA LEU A 14 -23.54 2.81 -14.66
C LEU A 14 -24.69 2.65 -15.67
N ILE A 15 -24.60 3.35 -16.80
CA ILE A 15 -25.54 3.25 -17.92
C ILE A 15 -24.84 2.62 -19.14
N PRO A 16 -25.57 1.93 -20.04
CA PRO A 16 -25.00 1.47 -21.30
C PRO A 16 -24.41 2.63 -22.10
N ALA A 17 -23.29 2.39 -22.78
CA ALA A 17 -22.64 3.40 -23.62
C ALA A 17 -23.56 3.95 -24.73
N THR A 18 -24.56 3.17 -25.15
CA THR A 18 -25.57 3.55 -26.14
C THR A 18 -26.59 4.58 -25.65
N GLU A 19 -26.66 4.82 -24.34
CA GLU A 19 -27.63 5.73 -23.70
C GLU A 19 -26.98 7.04 -23.22
N VAL A 20 -25.70 7.25 -23.51
CA VAL A 20 -24.94 8.43 -23.09
C VAL A 20 -25.32 9.65 -23.94
N PRO A 21 -25.72 10.79 -23.35
CA PRO A 21 -25.99 12.03 -24.08
C PRO A 21 -24.72 12.61 -24.73
N SER A 22 -24.86 13.19 -25.93
CA SER A 22 -23.72 13.69 -26.73
C SER A 22 -22.98 14.90 -26.14
N GLU A 23 -23.54 15.57 -25.14
CA GLU A 23 -23.00 16.80 -24.54
C GLU A 23 -22.33 16.60 -23.18
N VAL A 24 -22.01 15.35 -22.82
CA VAL A 24 -21.45 15.02 -21.49
C VAL A 24 -20.10 14.32 -21.62
N ASP A 25 -19.11 14.85 -20.90
CA ASP A 25 -17.80 14.20 -20.75
C ASP A 25 -17.98 12.81 -20.14
N THR A 26 -17.46 11.79 -20.84
CA THR A 26 -17.76 10.39 -20.53
C THR A 26 -16.49 9.56 -20.39
N VAL A 27 -16.47 8.70 -19.38
CA VAL A 27 -15.47 7.63 -19.20
C VAL A 27 -16.13 6.30 -19.55
N LEU A 28 -15.61 5.62 -20.57
CA LEU A 28 -16.10 4.31 -21.01
C LEU A 28 -15.25 3.19 -20.42
N VAL A 29 -15.91 2.18 -19.84
CA VAL A 29 -15.26 0.99 -19.27
C VAL A 29 -15.75 -0.24 -20.03
N SER A 30 -14.82 -1.03 -20.57
CA SER A 30 -15.14 -2.27 -21.30
C SER A 30 -14.58 -3.50 -20.55
N PRO A 31 -15.40 -4.23 -19.77
CA PRO A 31 -14.93 -5.39 -18.99
C PRO A 31 -14.46 -6.59 -19.81
N SER A 32 -14.78 -6.62 -21.12
CA SER A 32 -14.33 -7.67 -22.04
C SER A 32 -12.87 -7.50 -22.47
N VAL A 33 -12.33 -6.29 -22.38
CA VAL A 33 -10.93 -5.99 -22.68
C VAL A 33 -10.11 -6.16 -21.40
N LYS A 34 -9.26 -7.19 -21.37
CA LYS A 34 -8.42 -7.51 -20.21
C LYS A 34 -6.95 -7.21 -20.48
N HIS A 35 -6.24 -6.80 -19.43
CA HIS A 35 -4.80 -6.54 -19.45
C HIS A 35 -4.09 -7.40 -18.40
N GLN A 36 -3.08 -6.86 -17.72
CA GLN A 36 -2.36 -7.55 -16.65
C GLN A 36 -3.24 -7.84 -15.43
N VAL A 37 -2.86 -8.87 -14.68
CA VAL A 37 -3.41 -9.14 -13.36
C VAL A 37 -2.63 -8.33 -12.32
N PHE A 38 -3.35 -7.61 -11.47
CA PHE A 38 -2.75 -7.03 -10.28
C PHE A 38 -2.65 -8.11 -9.20
N LEU A 39 -1.42 -8.38 -8.74
CA LEU A 39 -1.21 -9.38 -7.68
C LEU A 39 -1.70 -8.88 -6.32
N GLY A 40 -1.69 -7.56 -6.12
CA GLY A 40 -2.16 -6.87 -4.92
C GLY A 40 -1.33 -5.63 -4.61
N PHE A 41 -1.51 -5.08 -3.42
CA PHE A 41 -0.92 -3.82 -2.98
C PHE A 41 -0.29 -3.97 -1.60
N GLY A 42 0.60 -3.05 -1.23
CA GLY A 42 1.42 -3.21 -0.05
C GLY A 42 2.25 -1.99 0.33
N GLY A 43 3.13 -2.18 1.31
CA GLY A 43 4.04 -1.16 1.83
C GLY A 43 5.49 -1.64 1.97
N ALA A 44 6.39 -0.74 2.36
CA ALA A 44 7.77 -1.08 2.67
C ALA A 44 7.98 -1.14 4.19
N PHE A 45 8.65 -2.20 4.66
CA PHE A 45 9.08 -2.34 6.04
C PHE A 45 10.54 -1.92 6.15
N THR A 46 10.72 -0.64 6.43
CA THR A 46 12.04 -0.04 6.68
C THR A 46 12.38 -0.06 8.17
N GLU A 47 13.65 0.00 8.51
CA GLU A 47 14.12 0.15 9.89
C GLU A 47 13.49 1.36 10.59
N SER A 48 13.40 2.52 9.92
CA SER A 48 12.71 3.70 10.47
C SER A 48 11.22 3.42 10.77
N ALA A 49 10.52 2.74 9.86
CA ALA A 49 9.12 2.36 10.08
C ALA A 49 8.96 1.38 11.27
N ALA A 50 9.89 0.43 11.40
CA ALA A 50 9.93 -0.49 12.53
C ALA A 50 10.25 0.23 13.85
N GLU A 51 11.16 1.21 13.85
CA GLU A 51 11.49 2.02 15.02
C GLU A 51 10.28 2.85 15.48
N VAL A 52 9.60 3.55 14.56
CA VAL A 52 8.38 4.31 14.89
C VAL A 52 7.28 3.39 15.41
N PHE A 53 7.11 2.20 14.81
CA PHE A 53 6.16 1.21 15.29
C PHE A 53 6.51 0.70 16.69
N ALA A 54 7.80 0.43 16.97
CA ALA A 54 8.28 -0.04 18.27
C ALA A 54 8.10 1.01 19.39
N MET A 55 8.18 2.31 19.06
CA MET A 55 7.90 3.39 20.01
C MET A 55 6.42 3.57 20.35
N ALA A 56 5.51 3.00 19.55
CA ALA A 56 4.07 3.11 19.79
C ALA A 56 3.60 2.20 20.93
N THR A 57 2.52 2.58 21.61
CA THR A 57 1.90 1.71 22.62
C THR A 57 1.32 0.43 22.00
N PRO A 58 1.15 -0.67 22.76
CA PRO A 58 0.56 -1.90 22.23
C PRO A 58 -0.82 -1.70 21.55
N LYS A 59 -1.64 -0.79 22.11
CA LYS A 59 -2.93 -0.41 21.52
C LYS A 59 -2.78 0.29 20.17
N GLN A 60 -1.78 1.16 20.02
CA GLN A 60 -1.51 1.85 18.75
C GLN A 60 -0.91 0.90 17.72
N GLN A 61 0.00 0.01 18.15
CA GLN A 61 0.55 -1.04 17.29
C GLN A 61 -0.56 -1.90 16.68
N ALA A 62 -1.49 -2.40 17.51
CA ALA A 62 -2.65 -3.15 17.02
C ALA A 62 -3.46 -2.35 16.00
N ARG A 63 -3.77 -1.08 16.30
CA ARG A 63 -4.50 -0.20 15.36
C ARG A 63 -3.77 0.04 14.04
N ILE A 64 -2.44 0.12 14.05
CA ILE A 64 -1.64 0.30 12.84
C ILE A 64 -1.70 -0.97 11.98
N ILE A 65 -1.54 -2.14 12.59
CA ILE A 65 -1.66 -3.42 11.90
C ILE A 65 -3.07 -3.59 11.33
N ASP A 66 -4.09 -3.33 12.13
CA ASP A 66 -5.48 -3.44 11.70
C ASP A 66 -5.78 -2.49 10.53
N ALA A 67 -5.34 -1.24 10.61
CA ALA A 67 -5.54 -0.26 9.56
C ALA A 67 -4.86 -0.61 8.24
N TYR A 68 -3.69 -1.26 8.26
CA TYR A 68 -2.99 -1.64 7.04
C TYR A 68 -3.46 -2.99 6.48
N PHE A 69 -3.67 -4.00 7.32
CA PHE A 69 -3.76 -5.40 6.88
C PHE A 69 -5.15 -6.03 7.01
N LEU A 70 -6.06 -5.50 7.84
CA LEU A 70 -7.42 -6.05 7.86
C LEU A 70 -8.17 -5.67 6.59
N GLU A 71 -8.81 -6.66 5.98
CA GLU A 71 -9.56 -6.48 4.72
C GLU A 71 -10.91 -5.78 4.93
N GLU A 72 -11.60 -6.08 6.04
CA GLU A 72 -12.95 -5.53 6.29
C GLU A 72 -12.94 -4.03 6.64
N PHE A 73 -11.96 -3.59 7.43
CA PHE A 73 -11.93 -2.24 8.02
C PHE A 73 -10.62 -1.48 7.79
N GLY A 74 -9.61 -2.11 7.19
CA GLY A 74 -8.31 -1.53 6.86
C GLY A 74 -8.09 -1.39 5.36
N LEU A 75 -6.83 -1.24 4.95
CA LEU A 75 -6.43 -1.11 3.55
C LEU A 75 -6.27 -2.45 2.82
N GLY A 76 -6.35 -3.58 3.55
CA GLY A 76 -6.18 -4.91 2.97
C GLY A 76 -4.84 -5.13 2.27
N TYR A 77 -3.73 -4.63 2.83
CA TYR A 77 -2.40 -4.86 2.27
C TYR A 77 -2.07 -6.35 2.21
N GLN A 78 -1.59 -6.79 1.05
CA GLN A 78 -1.23 -8.18 0.77
C GLN A 78 0.29 -8.37 0.61
N PHE A 79 1.02 -7.28 0.38
CA PHE A 79 2.47 -7.30 0.18
C PHE A 79 3.22 -6.43 1.17
N GLY A 80 4.44 -6.87 1.47
CA GLY A 80 5.44 -6.10 2.18
C GLY A 80 6.78 -6.21 1.48
N ARG A 81 7.45 -5.08 1.25
CA ARG A 81 8.82 -5.03 0.75
C ARG A 81 9.78 -4.80 1.92
N VAL A 82 10.73 -5.70 2.12
CA VAL A 82 11.80 -5.56 3.12
C VAL A 82 13.11 -5.25 2.39
N HIS A 83 13.94 -4.38 2.95
CA HIS A 83 15.27 -4.14 2.44
C HIS A 83 16.28 -5.16 3.01
N MET A 84 17.30 -5.50 2.22
CA MET A 84 18.46 -6.24 2.69
C MET A 84 19.63 -5.26 2.77
N ASN A 85 20.42 -5.30 3.86
CA ASN A 85 21.32 -4.21 4.27
C ASN A 85 20.57 -2.95 4.69
N SER A 86 21.28 -1.89 5.08
CA SER A 86 20.68 -0.59 5.31
C SER A 86 20.07 0.01 4.04
N CYS A 87 19.04 0.84 4.22
CA CYS A 87 18.58 1.79 3.20
C CYS A 87 18.71 3.23 3.73
N ASP A 88 18.34 4.22 2.93
CA ASP A 88 18.26 5.62 3.35
C ASP A 88 17.27 5.86 4.51
N PHE A 89 16.34 4.93 4.74
CA PHE A 89 15.45 4.86 5.91
C PHE A 89 15.96 3.93 7.02
N SER A 90 17.28 3.73 7.11
CA SER A 90 17.97 3.13 8.26
C SER A 90 18.60 4.19 9.16
N ARG A 91 18.91 3.85 10.42
CA ARG A 91 19.58 4.78 11.35
C ARG A 91 21.02 5.10 10.94
N GLY A 92 21.59 4.29 10.07
CA GLY A 92 22.92 4.43 9.51
C GLY A 92 23.18 3.33 8.49
N ASN A 93 24.38 3.33 7.93
CA ASN A 93 24.80 2.30 6.97
C ASN A 93 25.21 1.02 7.70
N TRP A 94 24.72 -0.11 7.20
CA TRP A 94 25.11 -1.45 7.66
C TRP A 94 24.93 -2.46 6.53
N SER A 95 25.72 -3.53 6.53
CA SER A 95 25.50 -4.69 5.65
C SER A 95 25.35 -5.96 6.47
N CYS A 96 24.66 -6.94 5.91
CA CYS A 96 24.64 -8.31 6.42
C CYS A 96 26.03 -8.97 6.38
N CYS A 97 27.00 -8.43 5.62
CA CYS A 97 28.37 -8.92 5.52
C CYS A 97 29.37 -7.77 5.32
N ASP A 98 29.80 -7.15 6.42
CA ASP A 98 30.72 -5.99 6.38
C ASP A 98 32.21 -6.36 6.53
N THR A 99 32.53 -7.64 6.77
CA THR A 99 33.91 -8.10 6.93
C THR A 99 34.61 -8.27 5.57
N PRO A 100 35.70 -7.54 5.27
CA PRO A 100 36.39 -7.68 3.99
C PRO A 100 36.94 -9.10 3.78
N GLY A 101 36.64 -9.69 2.62
CA GLY A 101 37.11 -11.03 2.26
C GLY A 101 36.31 -12.18 2.86
N ASP A 102 35.27 -11.89 3.66
CA ASP A 102 34.37 -12.91 4.16
C ASP A 102 33.43 -13.41 3.05
N THR A 103 33.88 -14.45 2.36
CA THR A 103 33.11 -15.14 1.32
C THR A 103 32.34 -16.34 1.88
N LYS A 104 32.58 -16.69 3.16
CA LYS A 104 31.97 -17.83 3.82
C LYS A 104 30.72 -17.44 4.63
N LEU A 105 30.57 -16.16 4.97
CA LEU A 105 29.48 -15.62 5.77
C LEU A 105 29.45 -16.24 7.17
N GLU A 106 30.63 -16.33 7.81
CA GLU A 106 30.85 -16.94 9.13
C GLU A 106 31.10 -15.88 10.23
#